data_AF-A0AB38GTU0-F1
#
_entry.id   AF-A0AB38GTU0-F1
#
_cell.length_a   1.000
_cell.length_b   1.000
_cell.length_c   1.000
_cell.angle_alpha   90.00
_cell.angle_beta   90.00
_cell.angle_gamma   90.00
#
_symmetry.space_group_name_H-M   'P 1'
#
loop_
_entity.id
_entity.type
_entity.pdbx_description
1 polymer ?
#
loop_
_entity_poly.entity_id
_entity_poly.type
_entity_poly.pdbx_seq_one_letter_code
_entity_poly.pdbx_strand_id
1 'polypeptide(L)'
;MLRLTVAADDGSERLVSTARTTETTYRFRQLALGRYTLTVRAVNARGQQGDPASVSFRIAAPAAPSQIELTPGYFQITATPHLAVYDPTVQFEFWFSETKISDVSQVDKSARYLGTALYWVASGQNIKPGHDYYFYVRSVNTVGKSAFVEAVGQPGNNPEEYLNFFEGKINSTLLGQELNDRINASALRSEVEQLEDEVNQRLESDIAGVTQKIGETENSLTQLVAKKNDEQSLAISQVSQKVDNVSSELTQTVSQSNEENARQIAQVRQYVDEKSSEIISTTDKKLGEQEATIQQIQKVQTDTSNNLNSMWAVKLQQMQDGRLYIAGIGAGIENTPDGMQSQVLLAADRIAFINPENGNTTPALVTQGGQTFINEALIKTLIAPTITSGGSPPVFSLTSDGKLTAKNADISGSVNANAGTLVTGSFKPSGLFPPALQK
;
A
#
# COMPACT_ATOMS: atom_id res chain seq x y z
N MET A 1 84.29 105.12 -17.43
CA MET A 1 83.99 105.39 -16.00
C MET A 1 82.97 104.38 -15.53
N LEU A 2 83.21 103.78 -14.37
CA LEU A 2 82.34 102.80 -13.71
C LEU A 2 81.81 103.41 -12.42
N ARG A 3 80.53 103.20 -12.16
CA ARG A 3 79.85 103.58 -10.92
C ARG A 3 79.08 102.36 -10.41
N LEU A 4 79.45 101.89 -9.23
CA LEU A 4 78.79 100.78 -8.57
C LEU A 4 77.93 101.33 -7.43
N THR A 5 76.63 101.10 -7.49
CA THR A 5 75.68 101.42 -6.41
C THR A 5 75.14 100.13 -5.79
N VAL A 6 74.73 100.22 -4.52
CA VAL A 6 74.02 99.16 -3.81
C VAL A 6 72.65 99.68 -3.39
N ALA A 7 71.63 98.85 -3.53
CA ALA A 7 70.31 99.14 -3.00
C ALA A 7 70.32 98.95 -1.48
N ALA A 8 69.95 100.00 -0.75
CA ALA A 8 69.73 99.95 0.70
C ALA A 8 68.33 99.42 1.03
N ASP A 9 68.13 99.01 2.28
CA ASP A 9 66.86 98.41 2.76
C ASP A 9 65.67 99.37 2.67
N ASP A 10 65.93 100.68 2.68
CA ASP A 10 64.95 101.76 2.49
C ASP A 10 64.59 102.02 1.01
N GLY A 11 65.12 101.23 0.07
CA GLY A 11 64.91 101.36 -1.36
C GLY A 11 65.78 102.41 -2.05
N SER A 12 66.63 103.14 -1.31
CA SER A 12 67.56 104.12 -1.88
C SER A 12 68.81 103.45 -2.47
N GLU A 13 69.40 104.05 -3.50
CA GLU A 13 70.69 103.60 -4.02
C GLU A 13 71.84 104.36 -3.37
N ARG A 14 72.78 103.63 -2.76
CA ARG A 14 73.99 104.20 -2.14
C ARG A 14 75.20 103.94 -3.03
N LEU A 15 76.04 104.96 -3.20
CA LEU A 15 77.28 104.80 -3.96
C LEU A 15 78.27 103.93 -3.17
N VAL A 16 78.73 102.85 -3.79
CA VAL A 16 79.71 101.94 -3.19
C VAL A 16 81.11 102.28 -3.67
N SER A 17 81.28 102.44 -4.99
CA SER A 17 82.58 102.75 -5.57
C SER A 17 82.43 103.43 -6.93
N THR A 18 83.42 104.24 -7.29
CA THR A 18 83.62 104.68 -8.67
C THR A 18 85.02 104.31 -9.14
N ALA A 19 85.17 104.04 -10.42
CA ALA A 19 86.45 103.72 -11.03
C ALA A 19 86.58 104.29 -12.43
N ARG A 20 87.81 104.54 -12.87
CA ARG A 20 88.15 104.82 -14.27
C ARG A 20 89.21 103.84 -14.71
N THR A 21 88.99 103.22 -15.85
CA THR A 21 89.94 102.30 -16.48
C THR A 21 89.86 102.49 -17.99
N THR A 22 90.98 102.22 -18.66
CA THR A 22 91.08 102.09 -20.12
C THR A 22 90.91 100.65 -20.58
N GLU A 23 90.88 99.69 -19.66
CA GLU A 23 90.63 98.28 -19.94
C GLU A 23 89.15 97.96 -20.09
N THR A 24 88.83 96.86 -20.75
CA THR A 24 87.46 96.34 -20.90
C THR A 24 86.98 95.52 -19.71
N THR A 25 87.85 95.28 -18.72
CA THR A 25 87.52 94.55 -17.48
C THR A 25 87.93 95.34 -16.25
N TYR A 26 87.18 95.16 -15.15
CA TYR A 26 87.51 95.76 -13.86
C TYR A 26 87.00 94.88 -12.73
N ARG A 27 87.80 94.68 -11.68
CA ARG A 27 87.46 93.82 -10.54
C ARG A 27 87.20 94.65 -9.29
N PHE A 28 85.93 94.72 -8.89
CA PHE A 28 85.55 95.17 -7.55
C PHE A 28 85.85 94.07 -6.53
N ARG A 29 86.37 94.44 -5.36
CA ARG A 29 86.71 93.51 -4.26
C ARG A 29 86.04 93.97 -2.97
N GLN A 30 85.93 93.06 -2.00
CA GLN A 30 85.40 93.34 -0.65
C GLN A 30 83.98 93.96 -0.65
N LEU A 31 83.15 93.54 -1.60
CA LEU A 31 81.75 93.94 -1.64
C LEU A 31 80.96 93.18 -0.58
N ALA A 32 80.10 93.87 0.16
CA ALA A 32 79.18 93.26 1.11
C ALA A 32 78.06 92.49 0.38
N LEU A 33 77.28 91.68 1.10
CA LEU A 33 76.06 91.09 0.56
C LEU A 33 75.08 92.20 0.18
N GLY A 34 74.42 92.07 -0.97
CA GLY A 34 73.50 93.11 -1.43
C GLY A 34 73.09 92.99 -2.89
N ARG A 35 72.15 93.85 -3.29
CA ARG A 35 71.75 94.05 -4.69
C ARG A 35 72.51 95.26 -5.22
N TYR A 36 73.25 95.05 -6.29
CA TYR A 36 74.13 96.05 -6.88
C TYR A 36 73.66 96.43 -8.27
N THR A 37 73.87 97.68 -8.64
CA THR A 37 73.75 98.17 -10.02
C THR A 37 75.11 98.71 -10.44
N LEU A 38 75.70 98.12 -11.47
CA LEU A 38 76.90 98.64 -12.12
C LEU A 38 76.47 99.48 -13.31
N THR A 39 76.78 100.77 -13.28
CA THR A 39 76.63 101.68 -14.41
C THR A 39 78.00 102.00 -15.01
N VAL A 40 78.13 101.83 -16.31
CA VAL A 40 79.34 102.11 -17.08
C VAL A 40 79.04 103.21 -18.10
N ARG A 41 79.92 104.21 -18.19
CA ARG A 41 79.88 105.29 -19.17
C ARG A 41 81.21 105.41 -19.90
N ALA A 42 81.18 105.51 -21.22
CA ALA A 42 82.36 105.91 -21.99
C ALA A 42 82.71 107.37 -21.68
N VAL A 43 84.00 107.70 -21.58
CA VAL A 43 84.46 109.08 -21.34
C VAL A 43 85.49 109.42 -22.40
N ASN A 44 85.27 110.49 -23.15
CA ASN A 44 86.21 110.92 -24.18
C ASN A 44 87.37 111.75 -23.58
N ALA A 45 88.36 112.10 -24.41
CA ALA A 45 89.55 112.85 -23.99
C ALA A 45 89.26 114.23 -23.39
N ARG A 46 88.07 114.81 -23.62
CA ARG A 46 87.62 116.09 -23.05
C ARG A 46 86.81 115.93 -21.76
N GLY A 47 86.68 114.70 -21.24
CA GLY A 47 85.92 114.41 -20.03
C GLY A 47 84.40 114.30 -20.23
N GLN A 48 83.90 114.38 -21.47
CA GLN A 48 82.48 114.22 -21.76
C GLN A 48 82.09 112.75 -21.63
N GLN A 49 80.97 112.50 -20.96
CA GLN A 49 80.47 111.14 -20.71
C GLN A 49 79.39 110.79 -21.73
N GLY A 50 79.49 109.60 -22.31
CA GLY A 50 78.43 109.03 -23.15
C GLY A 50 77.24 108.50 -22.33
N ASP A 51 76.30 107.90 -23.04
CA ASP A 51 75.12 107.26 -22.45
C ASP A 51 75.50 106.13 -21.48
N PRO A 52 74.74 105.95 -20.38
CA PRO A 52 75.01 104.89 -19.42
C PRO A 52 74.55 103.53 -19.94
N ALA A 53 75.39 102.51 -19.75
CA ALA A 53 74.98 101.11 -19.78
C ALA A 53 74.94 100.60 -18.33
N SER A 54 73.87 99.92 -17.93
CA SER A 54 73.73 99.41 -16.56
C SER A 54 73.36 97.94 -16.51
N VAL A 55 73.87 97.23 -15.50
CA VAL A 55 73.48 95.85 -15.17
C VAL A 55 73.28 95.74 -13.67
N SER A 56 72.23 95.03 -13.26
CA SER A 56 71.98 94.73 -11.84
C SER A 56 72.32 93.28 -11.53
N PHE A 57 72.95 93.05 -10.39
CA PHE A 57 73.34 91.71 -9.92
C PHE A 57 73.22 91.63 -8.39
N ARG A 58 73.25 90.41 -7.85
CA ARG A 58 73.13 90.17 -6.41
C ARG A 58 74.34 89.39 -5.89
N ILE A 59 74.88 89.82 -4.76
CA ILE A 59 75.85 89.06 -3.98
C ILE A 59 75.11 88.53 -2.75
N ALA A 60 74.84 87.24 -2.72
CA ALA A 60 74.16 86.57 -1.62
C ALA A 60 74.56 85.09 -1.57
N ALA A 61 74.31 84.45 -0.43
CA ALA A 61 74.24 82.99 -0.39
C ALA A 61 73.19 82.50 -1.41
N PRO A 62 73.41 81.34 -2.04
CA PRO A 62 72.52 80.85 -3.06
C PRO A 62 71.16 80.45 -2.46
N ALA A 63 70.13 80.40 -3.29
CA ALA A 63 68.87 79.78 -2.90
C ALA A 63 69.07 78.27 -2.70
N ALA A 64 68.29 77.67 -1.80
CA ALA A 64 68.22 76.22 -1.70
C ALA A 64 67.78 75.60 -3.04
N PRO A 65 68.14 74.34 -3.33
CA PRO A 65 67.60 73.64 -4.50
C PRO A 65 66.07 73.75 -4.52
N SER A 66 65.45 73.92 -5.69
CA SER A 66 63.98 73.92 -5.79
C SER A 66 63.39 72.54 -5.57
N GLN A 67 64.13 71.51 -6.02
CA GLN A 67 63.79 70.11 -5.87
C GLN A 67 65.04 69.26 -6.04
N ILE A 68 64.96 68.00 -5.62
CA ILE A 68 65.94 66.97 -5.94
C ILE A 68 65.17 65.87 -6.66
N GLU A 69 65.51 65.65 -7.92
CA GLU A 69 64.97 64.55 -8.71
C GLU A 69 65.73 63.27 -8.37
N LEU A 70 64.98 62.20 -8.06
CA LEU A 70 65.55 60.89 -7.76
C LEU A 70 65.21 59.92 -8.89
N THR A 71 66.22 59.36 -9.54
CA THR A 71 66.07 58.33 -10.57
C THR A 71 66.45 56.95 -10.01
N PRO A 72 65.49 56.03 -9.84
CA PRO A 72 65.77 54.67 -9.40
C PRO A 72 66.56 53.86 -10.44
N GLY A 73 67.45 52.98 -9.98
CA GLY A 73 68.08 51.94 -10.80
C GLY A 73 68.33 50.65 -10.01
N TYR A 74 68.91 49.64 -10.65
CA TYR A 74 69.27 48.38 -9.99
C TYR A 74 70.32 48.61 -8.91
N PHE A 75 69.97 48.36 -7.64
CA PHE A 75 70.86 48.60 -6.49
C PHE A 75 71.48 50.02 -6.46
N GLN A 76 70.76 51.01 -6.99
CA GLN A 76 71.22 52.39 -7.05
C GLN A 76 70.09 53.43 -7.09
N ILE A 77 70.38 54.64 -6.64
CA ILE A 77 69.53 55.83 -6.80
C ILE A 77 70.42 56.99 -7.24
N THR A 78 70.02 57.70 -8.29
CA THR A 78 70.68 58.94 -8.73
C THR A 78 69.90 60.14 -8.22
N ALA A 79 70.57 61.05 -7.51
CA ALA A 79 70.00 62.30 -7.02
C ALA A 79 70.52 63.49 -7.83
N THR A 80 69.60 64.22 -8.46
CA THR A 80 69.88 65.38 -9.33
C THR A 80 69.14 66.62 -8.81
N PRO A 81 69.83 67.54 -8.13
CA PRO A 81 69.24 68.77 -7.63
C PRO A 81 69.01 69.78 -8.75
N HIS A 82 67.91 70.52 -8.65
CA HIS A 82 67.56 71.59 -9.58
C HIS A 82 67.65 72.95 -8.89
N LEU A 83 68.17 73.96 -9.60
CA LEU A 83 68.28 75.32 -9.05
C LEU A 83 66.91 75.98 -8.95
N ALA A 84 66.65 76.66 -7.82
CA ALA A 84 65.47 77.52 -7.68
C ALA A 84 65.60 78.82 -8.49
N VAL A 85 66.82 79.32 -8.63
CA VAL A 85 67.17 80.48 -9.45
C VAL A 85 68.42 80.11 -10.21
N TYR A 86 68.40 80.29 -11.54
CA TYR A 86 69.58 80.02 -12.36
C TYR A 86 70.76 80.88 -11.91
N ASP A 87 71.83 80.22 -11.46
CA ASP A 87 73.11 80.83 -11.07
C ASP A 87 74.22 79.83 -11.42
N PRO A 88 75.06 80.13 -12.43
CA PRO A 88 76.09 79.20 -12.90
C PRO A 88 77.26 79.06 -11.92
N THR A 89 77.31 79.86 -10.85
CA THR A 89 78.34 79.77 -9.81
C THR A 89 77.99 78.80 -8.69
N VAL A 90 76.76 78.27 -8.70
CA VAL A 90 76.27 77.35 -7.68
C VAL A 90 76.78 75.93 -7.94
N GLN A 91 77.22 75.28 -6.87
CA GLN A 91 77.46 73.85 -6.80
C GLN A 91 76.54 73.24 -5.74
N PHE A 92 76.38 71.92 -5.73
CA PHE A 92 75.59 71.22 -4.72
C PHE A 92 76.47 70.36 -3.83
N GLU A 93 76.30 70.49 -2.53
CA GLU A 93 76.87 69.57 -1.55
C GLU A 93 75.82 68.49 -1.20
N PHE A 94 76.21 67.22 -1.20
CA PHE A 94 75.34 66.07 -1.00
C PHE A 94 75.61 65.34 0.32
N TRP A 95 74.55 64.94 1.00
CA TRP A 95 74.55 64.06 2.16
C TRP A 95 73.57 62.91 1.95
N PHE A 96 73.91 61.77 2.53
CA PHE A 96 73.15 60.54 2.41
C PHE A 96 72.92 59.89 3.77
N SER A 97 71.70 59.40 3.98
CA SER A 97 71.32 58.64 5.17
C SER A 97 70.38 57.49 4.79
N GLU A 98 70.54 56.35 5.46
CA GLU A 98 69.61 55.20 5.35
C GLU A 98 68.35 55.41 6.20
N THR A 99 68.37 56.39 7.11
CA THR A 99 67.22 56.73 7.96
C THR A 99 66.93 58.22 7.92
N LYS A 100 65.66 58.58 8.03
CA LYS A 100 65.25 59.99 8.08
C LYS A 100 65.89 60.73 9.26
N ILE A 101 66.41 61.91 9.00
CA ILE A 101 66.86 62.85 10.03
C ILE A 101 65.71 63.82 10.33
N SER A 102 65.20 63.80 11.57
CA SER A 102 64.02 64.59 11.96
C SER A 102 64.25 66.10 11.97
N ASP A 103 65.48 66.54 12.28
CA ASP A 103 65.87 67.95 12.28
C ASP A 103 66.96 68.18 11.21
N VAL A 104 66.59 68.88 10.14
CA VAL A 104 67.47 69.09 8.98
C VAL A 104 68.74 69.87 9.32
N SER A 105 68.77 70.59 10.45
CA SER A 105 69.98 71.28 10.93
C SER A 105 71.06 70.31 11.44
N GLN A 106 70.70 69.06 11.75
CA GLN A 106 71.64 68.02 12.19
C GLN A 106 72.22 67.19 11.04
N VAL A 107 71.83 67.47 9.79
CA VAL A 107 72.30 66.71 8.60
C VAL A 107 73.83 66.63 8.53
N ASP A 108 74.53 67.75 8.77
CA ASP A 108 75.99 67.80 8.72
C ASP A 108 76.68 66.89 9.76
N LYS A 109 75.96 66.43 10.80
CA LYS A 109 76.47 65.54 11.86
C LYS A 109 75.98 64.10 11.74
N SER A 110 74.74 63.92 11.25
CA SER A 110 74.03 62.64 11.31
C SER A 110 73.96 61.92 9.95
N ALA A 111 74.13 62.63 8.83
CA ALA A 111 74.21 62.03 7.50
C ALA A 111 75.65 61.92 7.02
N ARG A 112 75.92 60.96 6.16
CA ARG A 112 77.22 60.81 5.50
C ARG A 112 77.38 61.87 4.42
N TYR A 113 78.39 62.74 4.55
CA TYR A 113 78.78 63.63 3.47
C TYR A 113 79.32 62.82 2.29
N LEU A 114 78.78 63.09 1.11
CA LEU A 114 79.13 62.40 -0.13
C LEU A 114 80.17 63.20 -0.92
N GLY A 115 79.96 64.50 -1.07
CA GLY A 115 80.83 65.38 -1.81
C GLY A 115 80.10 66.57 -2.44
N THR A 116 80.79 67.28 -3.32
CA THR A 116 80.24 68.39 -4.11
C THR A 116 80.20 68.00 -5.58
N ALA A 117 79.02 68.06 -6.20
CA ALA A 117 78.81 67.65 -7.59
C ALA A 117 77.55 68.31 -8.19
N LEU A 118 77.22 68.00 -9.44
CA LEU A 118 75.93 68.36 -10.05
C LEU A 118 74.85 67.29 -9.84
N TYR A 119 75.25 66.04 -9.60
CA TYR A 119 74.40 64.92 -9.24
C TYR A 119 75.21 63.92 -8.41
N TRP A 120 74.54 63.00 -7.72
CA TRP A 120 75.20 61.91 -7.01
C TRP A 120 74.51 60.58 -7.28
N VAL A 121 75.28 59.50 -7.43
CA VAL A 121 74.76 58.14 -7.53
C VAL A 121 75.07 57.41 -6.23
N ALA A 122 74.04 57.10 -5.44
CA ALA A 122 74.18 56.15 -4.34
C ALA A 122 74.00 54.75 -4.91
N SER A 123 75.07 53.98 -4.95
CA SER A 123 75.08 52.60 -5.45
C SER A 123 75.91 51.69 -4.55
N GLY A 124 75.66 50.38 -4.64
CA GLY A 124 76.44 49.36 -3.95
C GLY A 124 75.57 48.37 -3.19
N GLN A 125 76.22 47.40 -2.54
CA GLN A 125 75.55 46.27 -1.87
C GLN A 125 74.60 46.69 -0.72
N ASN A 126 74.77 47.90 -0.20
CA ASN A 126 73.95 48.42 0.89
C ASN A 126 72.67 49.12 0.41
N ILE A 127 72.52 49.36 -0.91
CA ILE A 127 71.30 49.91 -1.50
C ILE A 127 70.36 48.75 -1.85
N LYS A 128 69.24 48.61 -1.14
CA LYS A 128 68.34 47.46 -1.25
C LYS A 128 67.00 47.84 -1.88
N PRO A 129 66.44 46.99 -2.77
CA PRO A 129 65.07 47.15 -3.28
C PRO A 129 64.07 47.36 -2.14
N GLY A 130 63.15 48.32 -2.31
CA GLY A 130 62.08 48.58 -1.35
C GLY A 130 62.49 49.29 -0.06
N HIS A 131 63.75 49.74 0.07
CA HIS A 131 64.21 50.51 1.22
C HIS A 131 64.29 52.00 0.90
N ASP A 132 63.81 52.84 1.83
CA ASP A 132 63.86 54.30 1.72
C ASP A 132 65.27 54.80 2.03
N TYR A 133 65.81 55.63 1.14
CA TYR A 133 67.06 56.34 1.35
C TYR A 133 66.84 57.84 1.23
N TYR A 134 67.55 58.59 2.06
CA TYR A 134 67.37 60.03 2.22
C TYR A 134 68.59 60.76 1.70
N PHE A 135 68.35 61.69 0.77
CA PHE A 135 69.32 62.63 0.26
C PHE A 135 69.04 64.01 0.84
N TYR A 136 70.07 64.63 1.39
CA TYR A 136 70.02 66.01 1.83
C TYR A 136 71.01 66.82 1.01
N VAL A 137 70.50 67.83 0.32
CA VAL A 137 71.31 68.63 -0.60
C VAL A 137 71.16 70.10 -0.27
N ARG A 138 72.25 70.85 -0.37
CA ARG A 138 72.23 72.31 -0.33
C ARG A 138 73.07 72.89 -1.45
N SER A 139 72.62 74.02 -1.96
CA SER A 139 73.39 74.89 -2.84
C SER A 139 74.51 75.59 -2.08
N VAL A 140 75.69 75.69 -2.69
CA VAL A 140 76.85 76.44 -2.21
C VAL A 140 77.43 77.29 -3.34
N ASN A 141 77.87 78.50 -3.02
CA ASN A 141 78.72 79.31 -3.89
C ASN A 141 79.87 79.91 -3.03
N THR A 142 80.70 80.78 -3.60
CA THR A 142 81.81 81.42 -2.88
C THR A 142 81.39 82.35 -1.75
N VAL A 143 80.11 82.74 -1.71
CA VAL A 143 79.54 83.69 -0.75
C VAL A 143 78.94 82.97 0.46
N GLY A 144 78.34 81.80 0.27
CA GLY A 144 77.75 81.05 1.36
C GLY A 144 76.98 79.80 0.94
N LYS A 145 76.22 79.27 1.89
CA LYS A 145 75.45 78.03 1.76
C LYS A 145 73.97 78.31 1.97
N SER A 146 73.13 77.58 1.25
CA SER A 146 71.68 77.56 1.45
C SER A 146 71.27 76.59 2.57
N ALA A 147 69.98 76.60 2.92
CA ALA A 147 69.39 75.55 3.74
C ALA A 147 69.36 74.20 3.00
N PHE A 148 69.27 73.12 3.76
CA PHE A 148 69.11 71.77 3.22
C PHE A 148 67.72 71.54 2.63
N VAL A 149 67.69 70.76 1.55
CA VAL A 149 66.49 70.18 0.96
C VAL A 149 66.59 68.67 1.11
N GLU A 150 65.51 68.04 1.57
CA GLU A 150 65.39 66.59 1.69
C GLU A 150 64.71 66.02 0.45
N ALA A 151 65.19 64.87 -0.02
CA ALA A 151 64.44 63.98 -0.88
C ALA A 151 64.60 62.54 -0.41
N VAL A 152 63.51 61.78 -0.48
CA VAL A 152 63.47 60.36 -0.15
C VAL A 152 63.12 59.57 -1.40
N GLY A 153 63.81 58.46 -1.62
CA GLY A 153 63.51 57.57 -2.73
C GLY A 153 64.03 56.18 -2.49
N GLN A 154 63.55 55.25 -3.31
CA GLN A 154 63.94 53.86 -3.30
C GLN A 154 64.68 53.52 -4.60
N PRO A 155 65.61 52.56 -4.60
CA PRO A 155 66.08 51.97 -5.85
C PRO A 155 64.93 51.21 -6.53
N GLY A 156 65.15 50.71 -7.75
CA GLY A 156 64.14 49.87 -8.41
C GLY A 156 63.69 48.72 -7.50
N ASN A 157 62.41 48.36 -7.54
CA ASN A 157 61.79 47.32 -6.69
C ASN A 157 60.90 46.37 -7.49
N ASN A 158 61.21 46.13 -8.76
CA ASN A 158 60.44 45.18 -9.57
C ASN A 158 61.14 43.81 -9.60
N PRO A 159 60.60 42.76 -8.95
CA PRO A 159 61.24 41.45 -8.89
C PRO A 159 61.56 40.85 -10.27
N GLU A 160 60.71 41.07 -11.27
CA GLU A 160 60.93 40.56 -12.63
C GLU A 160 62.11 41.26 -13.31
N GLU A 161 62.24 42.58 -13.13
CA GLU A 161 63.38 43.35 -13.64
C GLU A 161 64.69 42.92 -12.99
N TYR A 162 64.69 42.64 -11.68
CA TYR A 162 65.88 42.11 -11.00
C TYR A 162 66.21 40.69 -11.44
N LEU A 163 65.20 39.83 -11.65
CA LEU A 163 65.41 38.48 -12.17
C LEU A 163 66.07 38.54 -13.55
N ASN A 164 65.54 39.37 -14.46
CA ASN A 164 66.11 39.58 -15.79
C ASN A 164 67.53 40.16 -15.73
N PHE A 165 67.78 41.10 -14.80
CA PHE A 165 69.12 41.64 -14.57
C PHE A 165 70.10 40.53 -14.16
N PHE A 166 69.72 39.67 -13.21
CA PHE A 166 70.56 38.56 -12.75
C PHE A 166 70.74 37.48 -13.82
N GLU A 167 69.68 37.13 -14.54
CA GLU A 167 69.74 36.19 -15.65
C GLU A 167 70.71 36.70 -16.72
N GLY A 168 70.62 37.98 -17.11
CA GLY A 168 71.57 38.61 -18.03
C GLY A 168 73.01 38.57 -17.51
N LYS A 169 73.23 38.79 -16.20
CA LYS A 169 74.56 38.67 -15.58
C LYS A 169 75.10 37.24 -15.58
N ILE A 170 74.27 36.25 -15.25
CA ILE A 170 74.63 34.83 -15.26
C ILE A 170 74.98 34.39 -16.69
N ASN A 171 74.11 34.73 -17.66
CA ASN A 171 74.26 34.39 -19.08
C ASN A 171 75.40 35.14 -19.77
N SER A 172 75.92 36.22 -19.18
CA SER A 172 77.09 36.91 -19.71
C SER A 172 78.41 36.14 -19.53
N THR A 173 78.40 35.07 -18.72
CA THR A 173 79.58 34.26 -18.45
C THR A 173 79.57 32.96 -19.24
N LEU A 174 80.74 32.49 -19.69
CA LEU A 174 80.87 31.22 -20.39
C LEU A 174 80.40 30.03 -19.52
N LEU A 175 80.69 30.06 -18.21
CA LEU A 175 80.22 29.04 -17.27
C LEU A 175 78.69 29.07 -17.11
N GLY A 176 78.09 30.25 -17.07
CA GLY A 176 76.63 30.40 -16.98
C GLY A 176 75.91 29.90 -18.23
N GLN A 177 76.48 30.17 -19.42
CA GLN A 177 75.98 29.63 -20.68
C GLN A 177 76.08 28.10 -20.71
N GLU A 178 77.27 27.55 -20.43
CA GLU A 178 77.50 26.09 -20.40
C GLU A 178 76.60 25.38 -19.37
N LEU A 179 76.38 25.97 -18.20
CA LEU A 179 75.47 25.41 -17.20
C LEU A 179 74.02 25.41 -17.68
N ASN A 180 73.56 26.50 -18.29
CA ASN A 180 72.21 26.57 -18.85
C ASN A 180 72.03 25.60 -20.02
N ASP A 181 73.03 25.47 -20.89
CA ASP A 181 73.01 24.48 -21.96
C ASP A 181 72.92 23.06 -21.41
N ARG A 182 73.64 22.73 -20.32
CA ARG A 182 73.51 21.43 -19.64
C ARG A 182 72.16 21.20 -18.98
N ILE A 183 71.57 22.23 -18.37
CA ILE A 183 70.23 22.14 -17.78
C ILE A 183 69.19 21.91 -18.89
N ASN A 184 69.28 22.66 -19.98
CA ASN A 184 68.38 22.58 -21.13
C ASN A 184 68.55 21.29 -21.93
N ALA A 185 69.78 20.80 -22.06
CA ALA A 185 70.14 19.53 -22.68
C ALA A 185 70.12 18.36 -21.69
N SER A 186 69.55 18.53 -20.49
CA SER A 186 69.56 17.50 -19.47
C SER A 186 68.91 16.22 -20.00
N ALA A 187 69.62 15.10 -19.84
CA ALA A 187 69.17 13.78 -20.27
C ALA A 187 67.80 13.41 -19.66
N LEU A 188 67.47 13.97 -18.49
CA LEU A 188 66.16 13.81 -17.86
C LEU A 188 65.01 14.29 -18.75
N ARG A 189 65.19 15.34 -19.55
CA ARG A 189 64.16 15.80 -20.48
C ARG A 189 63.90 14.76 -21.57
N SER A 190 64.96 14.23 -22.16
CA SER A 190 64.86 13.18 -23.18
C SER A 190 64.33 11.86 -22.61
N GLU A 191 64.70 11.50 -21.37
CA GLU A 191 64.16 10.34 -20.67
C GLU A 191 62.65 10.49 -20.41
N VAL A 192 62.20 11.68 -20.01
CA VAL A 192 60.77 11.97 -19.83
C VAL A 192 60.01 11.92 -21.17
N GLU A 193 60.54 12.51 -22.23
CA GLU A 193 59.94 12.43 -23.58
C GLU A 193 59.84 10.97 -24.06
N GLN A 194 60.88 10.15 -23.84
CA GLN A 194 60.84 8.71 -24.17
C GLN A 194 59.84 7.93 -23.32
N LEU A 195 59.74 8.24 -22.03
CA LEU A 195 58.75 7.64 -21.14
C LEU A 195 57.33 8.00 -21.57
N GLU A 196 57.08 9.24 -21.98
CA GLU A 196 55.79 9.67 -22.53
C GLU A 196 55.43 8.87 -23.79
N ASP A 197 56.39 8.72 -24.72
CA ASP A 197 56.19 7.91 -25.93
C ASP A 197 55.93 6.43 -25.61
N GLU A 198 56.69 5.82 -24.69
CA GLU A 198 56.49 4.43 -24.28
C GLU A 198 55.11 4.24 -23.63
N VAL A 199 54.71 5.15 -22.75
CA VAL A 199 53.39 5.13 -22.10
C VAL A 199 52.28 5.24 -23.13
N ASN A 200 52.41 6.15 -24.10
CA ASN A 200 51.42 6.34 -25.16
C ASN A 200 51.29 5.09 -26.04
N GLN A 201 52.41 4.49 -26.46
CA GLN A 201 52.40 3.26 -27.26
C GLN A 201 51.78 2.07 -26.52
N ARG A 202 52.11 1.91 -25.22
CA ARG A 202 51.49 0.88 -24.38
C ARG A 202 49.99 1.09 -24.26
N LEU A 203 49.56 2.34 -24.03
CA LEU A 203 48.15 2.68 -23.91
C LEU A 203 47.39 2.38 -25.21
N GLU A 204 47.95 2.73 -26.36
CA GLU A 204 47.37 2.40 -27.67
C GLU A 204 47.26 0.89 -27.88
N SER A 205 48.30 0.13 -27.50
CA SER A 205 48.30 -1.33 -27.61
C SER A 205 47.24 -1.97 -26.71
N ASP A 206 47.12 -1.51 -25.46
CA ASP A 206 46.13 -2.00 -24.51
C ASP A 206 44.71 -1.66 -24.97
N ILE A 207 44.48 -0.43 -25.47
CA ILE A 207 43.20 -0.02 -26.03
C ILE A 207 42.82 -0.92 -27.21
N ALA A 208 43.74 -1.14 -28.16
CA ALA A 208 43.50 -2.00 -29.30
C ALA A 208 43.16 -3.44 -28.87
N GLY A 209 43.87 -3.98 -27.88
CA GLY A 209 43.60 -5.30 -27.31
C GLY A 209 42.22 -5.40 -26.64
N VAL A 210 41.81 -4.36 -25.91
CA VAL A 210 40.47 -4.29 -25.30
C VAL A 210 39.39 -4.18 -26.37
N THR A 211 39.55 -3.32 -27.38
CA THR A 211 38.61 -3.17 -28.48
C THR A 211 38.39 -4.48 -29.23
N GLN A 212 39.46 -5.25 -29.49
CA GLN A 212 39.35 -6.57 -30.11
C GLN A 212 38.51 -7.53 -29.25
N LYS A 213 38.81 -7.64 -27.95
CA LYS A 213 38.07 -8.51 -27.02
C LYS A 213 36.59 -8.13 -26.93
N ILE A 214 36.27 -6.84 -26.97
CA ILE A 214 34.90 -6.35 -27.03
C ILE A 214 34.22 -6.88 -28.30
N GLY A 215 34.85 -6.71 -29.48
CA GLY A 215 34.29 -7.21 -30.74
C GLY A 215 34.09 -8.73 -30.77
N GLU A 216 35.02 -9.51 -30.23
CA GLU A 216 34.88 -10.97 -30.08
C GLU A 216 33.71 -11.35 -29.17
N THR A 217 33.52 -10.60 -28.09
CA THR A 217 32.42 -10.80 -27.13
C THR A 217 31.08 -10.43 -27.76
N GLU A 218 31.00 -9.31 -28.48
CA GLU A 218 29.79 -8.87 -29.20
C GLU A 218 29.36 -9.89 -30.26
N ASN A 219 30.32 -10.44 -31.01
CA ASN A 219 30.05 -11.51 -31.97
C ASN A 219 29.54 -12.78 -31.29
N SER A 220 30.14 -13.18 -30.17
CA SER A 220 29.71 -14.34 -29.39
C SER A 220 28.30 -14.15 -28.83
N LEU A 221 27.98 -12.96 -28.32
CA LEU A 221 26.65 -12.62 -27.83
C LEU A 221 25.60 -12.65 -28.94
N THR A 222 25.93 -12.11 -30.12
CA THR A 222 25.05 -12.12 -31.29
C THR A 222 24.70 -13.55 -31.70
N GLN A 223 25.69 -14.45 -31.75
CA GLN A 223 25.46 -15.87 -32.05
C GLN A 223 24.60 -16.56 -30.98
N LEU A 224 24.85 -16.26 -29.69
CA LEU A 224 24.07 -16.83 -28.59
C LEU A 224 22.60 -16.40 -28.65
N VAL A 225 22.34 -15.12 -28.93
CA VAL A 225 20.98 -14.59 -29.09
C VAL A 225 20.27 -15.24 -30.26
N ALA A 226 20.92 -15.35 -31.42
CA ALA A 226 20.35 -16.03 -32.59
C ALA A 226 20.00 -17.49 -32.27
N LYS A 227 20.94 -18.24 -31.69
CA LYS A 227 20.71 -19.64 -31.29
C LYS A 227 19.55 -19.77 -30.29
N LYS A 228 19.48 -18.88 -29.29
CA LYS A 228 18.39 -18.91 -28.30
C LYS A 228 17.04 -18.59 -28.92
N ASN A 229 17.00 -17.67 -29.87
CA ASN A 229 15.79 -17.34 -30.61
C ASN A 229 15.31 -18.54 -31.45
N ASP A 230 16.22 -19.26 -32.11
CA ASP A 230 15.90 -20.48 -32.85
C ASP A 230 15.40 -21.60 -31.93
N GLU A 231 16.07 -21.83 -30.79
CA GLU A 231 15.63 -22.78 -29.76
C GLU A 231 14.23 -22.45 -29.24
N GLN A 232 13.96 -21.17 -28.96
CA GLN A 232 12.66 -20.72 -28.48
C GLN A 232 11.58 -20.86 -29.55
N SER A 233 11.89 -20.56 -30.81
CA SER A 233 10.98 -20.74 -31.94
C SER A 233 10.61 -22.21 -32.12
N LEU A 234 11.59 -23.12 -32.03
CA LEU A 234 11.35 -24.56 -32.07
C LEU A 234 10.47 -25.04 -30.90
N ALA A 235 10.75 -24.58 -29.68
CA ALA A 235 9.95 -24.93 -28.51
C ALA A 235 8.50 -24.45 -28.63
N ILE A 236 8.28 -23.23 -29.14
CA ILE A 236 6.94 -22.69 -29.41
C ILE A 236 6.21 -23.58 -30.43
N SER A 237 6.88 -23.96 -31.52
CA SER A 237 6.29 -24.84 -32.54
C SER A 237 5.87 -26.21 -31.98
N GLN A 238 6.69 -26.81 -31.12
CA GLN A 238 6.37 -28.07 -30.44
C GLN A 238 5.16 -27.94 -29.51
N VAL A 239 5.08 -26.85 -28.75
CA VAL A 239 3.93 -26.58 -27.87
C VAL A 239 2.66 -26.37 -28.69
N SER A 240 2.72 -25.59 -29.77
CA SER A 240 1.58 -25.40 -30.67
C SER A 240 1.09 -26.73 -31.24
N GLN A 241 1.99 -27.59 -31.73
CA GLN A 241 1.62 -28.91 -32.24
C GLN A 241 0.96 -29.78 -31.16
N LYS A 242 1.46 -29.73 -29.92
CA LYS A 242 0.86 -30.47 -28.80
C LYS A 242 -0.54 -29.94 -28.47
N VAL A 243 -0.75 -28.63 -28.51
CA VAL A 243 -2.07 -28.00 -28.31
C VAL A 243 -3.04 -28.45 -29.41
N ASP A 244 -2.60 -28.45 -30.67
CA ASP A 244 -3.42 -28.90 -31.81
C ASP A 244 -3.82 -30.37 -31.66
N ASN A 245 -2.87 -31.23 -31.28
CA ASN A 245 -3.14 -32.66 -31.03
C ASN A 245 -4.15 -32.85 -29.90
N VAL A 246 -3.94 -32.21 -28.74
CA VAL A 246 -4.85 -32.30 -27.59
C VAL A 246 -6.25 -31.77 -27.95
N SER A 247 -6.32 -30.70 -28.74
CA SER A 247 -7.59 -30.14 -29.23
C SER A 247 -8.33 -31.13 -30.13
N SER A 248 -7.60 -31.83 -31.01
CA SER A 248 -8.16 -32.88 -31.87
C SER A 248 -8.65 -34.08 -31.05
N GLU A 249 -7.84 -34.58 -30.10
CA GLU A 249 -8.21 -35.68 -29.19
C GLU A 249 -9.45 -35.34 -28.36
N LEU A 250 -9.53 -34.11 -27.82
CA LEU A 250 -10.69 -33.65 -27.08
C LEU A 250 -11.94 -33.60 -27.96
N THR A 251 -11.81 -33.06 -29.17
CA THR A 251 -12.92 -32.99 -30.15
C THR A 251 -13.43 -34.39 -30.47
N GLN A 252 -12.53 -35.35 -30.69
CA GLN A 252 -12.89 -36.75 -30.93
C GLN A 252 -13.57 -37.38 -29.72
N THR A 253 -13.03 -37.19 -28.51
CA THR A 253 -13.59 -37.75 -27.27
C THR A 253 -15.00 -37.23 -27.01
N VAL A 254 -15.21 -35.92 -27.17
CA VAL A 254 -16.53 -35.30 -27.02
C VAL A 254 -17.51 -35.83 -28.07
N SER A 255 -17.07 -36.00 -29.31
CA SER A 255 -17.91 -36.55 -30.38
C SER A 255 -18.32 -37.99 -30.09
N GLN A 256 -17.36 -38.83 -29.67
CA GLN A 256 -17.63 -40.22 -29.27
C GLN A 256 -18.59 -40.31 -28.08
N SER A 257 -18.37 -39.49 -27.05
CA SER A 257 -19.26 -39.44 -25.88
C SER A 257 -20.68 -39.00 -26.26
N ASN A 258 -20.82 -38.03 -27.16
CA ASN A 258 -22.13 -37.60 -27.66
C ASN A 258 -22.85 -38.71 -28.45
N GLU A 259 -22.12 -39.44 -29.31
CA GLU A 259 -22.68 -40.59 -30.02
C GLU A 259 -23.11 -41.71 -29.06
N GLU A 260 -22.29 -42.00 -28.05
CA GLU A 260 -22.62 -43.00 -27.04
C GLU A 260 -23.85 -42.59 -26.22
N ASN A 261 -23.91 -41.34 -25.75
CA ASN A 261 -25.07 -40.79 -25.08
C ASN A 261 -26.32 -40.87 -25.97
N ALA A 262 -26.21 -40.56 -27.26
CA ALA A 262 -27.31 -40.68 -28.21
C ALA A 262 -27.80 -42.15 -28.33
N ARG A 263 -26.88 -43.12 -28.37
CA ARG A 263 -27.21 -44.56 -28.38
C ARG A 263 -27.90 -44.98 -27.08
N GLN A 264 -27.37 -44.58 -25.92
CA GLN A 264 -27.98 -44.89 -24.61
C GLN A 264 -29.38 -44.29 -24.49
N ILE A 265 -29.58 -43.04 -24.94
CA ILE A 265 -30.91 -42.40 -24.98
C ILE A 265 -31.86 -43.19 -25.89
N ALA A 266 -31.40 -43.63 -27.06
CA ALA A 266 -32.22 -44.44 -27.97
C ALA A 266 -32.62 -45.79 -27.35
N GLN A 267 -31.71 -46.46 -26.64
CA GLN A 267 -32.00 -47.70 -25.91
C GLN A 267 -33.00 -47.49 -24.78
N VAL A 268 -32.86 -46.42 -23.99
CA VAL A 268 -33.81 -46.07 -22.94
C VAL A 268 -35.20 -45.80 -23.53
N ARG A 269 -35.28 -45.06 -24.64
CA ARG A 269 -36.55 -44.81 -25.34
C ARG A 269 -37.20 -46.11 -25.78
N GLN A 270 -36.46 -47.00 -26.44
CA GLN A 270 -36.97 -48.30 -26.86
C GLN A 270 -37.49 -49.12 -25.67
N TYR A 271 -36.74 -49.19 -24.57
CA TYR A 271 -37.17 -49.89 -23.37
C TYR A 271 -38.47 -49.30 -22.79
N VAL A 272 -38.58 -47.97 -22.74
CA VAL A 272 -39.79 -47.28 -22.30
C VAL A 272 -40.97 -47.58 -23.23
N ASP A 273 -40.77 -47.60 -24.54
CA ASP A 273 -41.82 -47.92 -25.53
C ASP A 273 -42.30 -49.38 -25.42
N GLU A 274 -41.37 -50.32 -25.27
CA GLU A 274 -41.65 -51.75 -25.04
C GLU A 274 -42.45 -51.95 -23.76
N LYS A 275 -41.99 -51.36 -22.65
CA LYS A 275 -42.70 -51.47 -21.35
C LYS A 275 -44.05 -50.78 -21.37
N SER A 276 -44.18 -49.66 -22.07
CA SER A 276 -45.47 -48.99 -22.25
C SER A 276 -46.46 -49.90 -22.99
N SER A 277 -46.01 -50.58 -24.04
CA SER A 277 -46.84 -51.53 -24.80
C SER A 277 -47.23 -52.77 -23.97
N GLU A 278 -46.32 -53.31 -23.15
CA GLU A 278 -46.60 -54.41 -22.21
C GLU A 278 -47.66 -54.01 -21.16
N ILE A 279 -47.55 -52.80 -20.59
CA ILE A 279 -48.52 -52.24 -19.65
C ILE A 279 -49.90 -52.11 -20.30
N ILE A 280 -49.98 -51.55 -21.52
CA ILE A 280 -51.25 -51.39 -22.26
C ILE A 280 -51.89 -52.78 -22.47
N SER A 281 -51.14 -53.73 -23.02
CA SER A 281 -51.65 -55.09 -23.28
C SER A 281 -52.14 -55.79 -22.02
N THR A 282 -51.38 -55.69 -20.92
CA THR A 282 -51.76 -56.31 -19.65
C THR A 282 -53.00 -55.66 -19.04
N THR A 283 -53.11 -54.34 -19.16
CA THR A 283 -54.24 -53.56 -18.66
C THR A 283 -55.51 -53.90 -19.44
N ASP A 284 -55.44 -53.93 -20.77
CA ASP A 284 -56.56 -54.31 -21.64
C ASP A 284 -57.04 -55.74 -21.34
N LYS A 285 -56.12 -56.68 -21.17
CA LYS A 285 -56.47 -58.06 -20.81
C LYS A 285 -57.19 -58.13 -19.46
N LYS A 286 -56.65 -57.48 -18.42
CA LYS A 286 -57.30 -57.43 -17.09
C LYS A 286 -58.67 -56.77 -17.16
N LEU A 287 -58.82 -55.70 -17.95
CA LEU A 287 -60.08 -55.00 -18.13
C LEU A 287 -61.12 -55.90 -18.81
N GLY A 288 -60.75 -56.64 -19.86
CA GLY A 288 -61.63 -57.61 -20.52
C GLY A 288 -62.02 -58.79 -19.62
N GLU A 289 -61.09 -59.32 -18.81
CA GLU A 289 -61.39 -60.37 -17.82
C GLU A 289 -62.35 -59.88 -16.73
N GLN A 290 -62.19 -58.63 -16.27
CA GLN A 290 -63.12 -58.00 -15.34
C GLN A 290 -64.50 -57.79 -15.97
N GLU A 291 -64.57 -57.35 -17.22
CA GLU A 291 -65.82 -57.19 -17.97
C GLU A 291 -66.59 -58.53 -18.07
N ALA A 292 -65.89 -59.62 -18.41
CA ALA A 292 -66.49 -60.96 -18.48
C ALA A 292 -67.01 -61.45 -17.11
N THR A 293 -66.24 -61.21 -16.04
CA THR A 293 -66.64 -61.57 -14.67
C THR A 293 -67.91 -60.82 -14.23
N ILE A 294 -67.99 -59.53 -14.55
CA ILE A 294 -69.16 -58.69 -14.24
C ILE A 294 -70.40 -59.23 -14.96
N GLN A 295 -70.31 -59.61 -16.24
CA GLN A 295 -71.43 -60.20 -16.98
C GLN A 295 -71.90 -61.53 -16.36
N GLN A 296 -70.97 -62.36 -15.86
CA GLN A 296 -71.30 -63.65 -15.25
C GLN A 296 -71.99 -63.48 -13.89
N ILE A 297 -71.57 -62.52 -13.06
CA ILE A 297 -72.25 -62.17 -11.80
C ILE A 297 -73.67 -61.69 -12.06
N GLN A 298 -73.87 -60.82 -13.07
CA GLN A 298 -75.20 -60.35 -13.47
C GLN A 298 -76.12 -61.53 -13.87
N LYS A 299 -75.58 -62.53 -14.57
CA LYS A 299 -76.33 -63.74 -14.97
C LYS A 299 -76.72 -64.61 -13.76
N VAL A 300 -75.78 -64.93 -12.88
CA VAL A 300 -76.03 -65.76 -11.69
C VAL A 300 -77.07 -65.14 -10.75
N GLN A 301 -77.02 -63.81 -10.58
CA GLN A 301 -77.99 -63.12 -9.73
C GLN A 301 -79.42 -63.16 -10.29
N THR A 302 -79.55 -63.16 -11.61
CA THR A 302 -80.84 -63.29 -12.31
C THR A 302 -81.39 -64.72 -12.25
N ASP A 303 -80.52 -65.74 -12.37
CA ASP A 303 -80.92 -67.15 -12.35
C ASP A 303 -81.29 -67.65 -10.93
N THR A 304 -80.69 -67.09 -9.87
CA THR A 304 -80.82 -67.62 -8.50
C THR A 304 -81.98 -67.01 -7.70
N SER A 305 -82.44 -65.79 -8.04
CA SER A 305 -83.49 -65.09 -7.27
C SER A 305 -84.91 -65.65 -7.46
N ASN A 306 -85.12 -66.61 -8.38
CA ASN A 306 -86.44 -67.15 -8.73
C ASN A 306 -86.75 -68.59 -8.26
N ASN A 307 -85.83 -69.35 -7.60
CA ASN A 307 -86.03 -70.81 -7.43
C ASN A 307 -85.48 -71.47 -6.14
N LEU A 308 -85.40 -70.78 -5.00
CA LEU A 308 -84.77 -71.35 -3.77
C LEU A 308 -85.54 -71.05 -2.47
N ASN A 309 -86.84 -71.39 -2.43
CA ASN A 309 -87.58 -71.52 -1.16
C ASN A 309 -88.36 -72.85 -1.16
N SER A 310 -87.96 -73.78 -0.28
CA SER A 310 -88.76 -74.89 0.33
C SER A 310 -88.56 -76.35 -0.16
N MET A 311 -87.85 -77.18 0.63
CA MET A 311 -88.06 -78.66 0.74
C MET A 311 -87.77 -79.13 2.19
N TRP A 312 -88.60 -80.05 2.76
CA TRP A 312 -88.47 -80.70 4.09
C TRP A 312 -88.56 -82.25 4.00
N ALA A 313 -88.12 -83.02 5.04
CA ALA A 313 -88.09 -84.49 5.06
C ALA A 313 -88.50 -85.13 6.42
N VAL A 314 -89.25 -86.26 6.41
CA VAL A 314 -89.66 -87.06 7.60
C VAL A 314 -89.20 -88.52 7.47
N LYS A 315 -88.70 -89.14 8.56
CA LYS A 315 -88.24 -90.55 8.61
C LYS A 315 -89.18 -91.44 9.44
N LEU A 316 -89.65 -92.55 8.85
CA LEU A 316 -90.53 -93.55 9.48
C LEU A 316 -89.79 -94.89 9.69
N GLN A 317 -90.10 -95.61 10.77
CA GLN A 317 -89.63 -96.98 11.04
C GLN A 317 -90.80 -97.90 11.43
N GLN A 318 -90.66 -99.20 11.14
CA GLN A 318 -91.71 -100.21 11.35
C GLN A 318 -91.32 -101.17 12.48
N MET A 319 -92.29 -101.48 13.36
CA MET A 319 -92.18 -102.49 14.40
C MET A 319 -92.43 -103.90 13.85
N GLN A 320 -92.04 -104.94 14.61
CA GLN A 320 -92.20 -106.35 14.21
C GLN A 320 -93.67 -106.78 14.07
N ASP A 321 -94.61 -106.11 14.75
CA ASP A 321 -96.06 -106.35 14.64
C ASP A 321 -96.72 -105.55 13.49
N GLY A 322 -95.92 -104.82 12.71
CA GLY A 322 -96.33 -104.10 11.51
C GLY A 322 -96.68 -102.61 11.71
N ARG A 323 -96.73 -102.10 12.95
CA ARG A 323 -97.07 -100.70 13.23
C ARG A 323 -95.90 -99.74 12.97
N LEU A 324 -96.17 -98.56 12.41
CA LEU A 324 -95.16 -97.55 12.07
C LEU A 324 -95.06 -96.46 13.14
N TYR A 325 -93.84 -95.97 13.41
CA TYR A 325 -93.60 -94.79 14.24
C TYR A 325 -92.55 -93.86 13.60
N ILE A 326 -92.59 -92.57 13.98
CA ILE A 326 -91.65 -91.56 13.49
C ILE A 326 -90.34 -91.68 14.28
N ALA A 327 -89.24 -91.95 13.59
CA ALA A 327 -87.92 -92.06 14.18
C ALA A 327 -87.13 -90.73 14.14
N GLY A 328 -87.62 -89.73 13.39
CA GLY A 328 -87.08 -88.36 13.38
C GLY A 328 -87.82 -87.40 12.46
N ILE A 329 -87.92 -86.12 12.87
CA ILE A 329 -88.51 -85.00 12.11
C ILE A 329 -87.46 -83.91 11.92
N GLY A 330 -87.24 -83.46 10.68
CA GLY A 330 -86.47 -82.23 10.39
C GLY A 330 -87.41 -81.11 9.98
N ALA A 331 -87.34 -79.95 10.66
CA ALA A 331 -88.18 -78.79 10.38
C ALA A 331 -87.41 -77.74 9.55
N GLY A 332 -88.05 -77.22 8.50
CA GLY A 332 -87.56 -76.10 7.69
C GLY A 332 -88.08 -74.75 8.19
N ILE A 333 -87.44 -73.67 7.73
CA ILE A 333 -87.72 -72.28 8.14
C ILE A 333 -88.61 -71.62 7.08
N GLU A 334 -89.65 -70.89 7.50
CA GLU A 334 -90.46 -70.03 6.63
C GLU A 334 -90.20 -68.56 7.00
N ASN A 335 -90.00 -67.71 5.98
CA ASN A 335 -89.64 -66.31 6.18
C ASN A 335 -90.90 -65.45 6.10
N THR A 336 -91.47 -65.09 7.25
CA THR A 336 -92.61 -64.16 7.34
C THR A 336 -92.12 -62.73 7.55
N PRO A 337 -92.90 -61.70 7.17
CA PRO A 337 -92.52 -60.28 7.29
C PRO A 337 -92.08 -59.81 8.69
N ASP A 338 -92.47 -60.54 9.74
CA ASP A 338 -92.19 -60.19 11.15
C ASP A 338 -91.02 -60.98 11.79
N GLY A 339 -90.21 -61.68 10.99
CA GLY A 339 -88.97 -62.35 11.44
C GLY A 339 -89.05 -63.87 11.55
N MET A 340 -87.86 -64.49 11.64
CA MET A 340 -87.63 -65.94 11.45
C MET A 340 -88.17 -66.77 12.63
N GLN A 341 -89.19 -67.61 12.40
CA GLN A 341 -89.73 -68.54 13.41
C GLN A 341 -89.69 -69.99 12.91
N SER A 342 -89.22 -70.90 13.78
CA SER A 342 -89.25 -72.35 13.55
C SER A 342 -90.41 -72.98 14.31
N GLN A 343 -91.30 -73.70 13.63
CA GLN A 343 -92.43 -74.40 14.27
C GLN A 343 -92.64 -75.82 13.71
N VAL A 344 -93.18 -76.71 14.54
CA VAL A 344 -93.62 -78.06 14.14
C VAL A 344 -95.12 -78.19 14.45
N LEU A 345 -95.96 -78.29 13.42
CA LEU A 345 -97.40 -78.46 13.56
C LEU A 345 -97.76 -79.95 13.42
N LEU A 346 -98.41 -80.52 14.44
CA LEU A 346 -98.79 -81.94 14.49
C LEU A 346 -100.30 -82.04 14.80
N ALA A 347 -101.06 -82.73 13.96
CA ALA A 347 -102.45 -83.08 14.23
C ALA A 347 -102.52 -84.52 14.76
N ALA A 348 -102.65 -84.71 16.07
CA ALA A 348 -102.68 -86.02 16.70
C ALA A 348 -103.56 -86.05 17.95
N ASP A 349 -104.33 -87.12 18.13
CA ASP A 349 -105.21 -87.30 19.31
C ASP A 349 -104.44 -87.58 20.62
N ARG A 350 -103.22 -88.10 20.53
CA ARG A 350 -102.35 -88.39 21.69
C ARG A 350 -100.88 -88.35 21.30
N ILE A 351 -100.06 -87.62 22.07
CA ILE A 351 -98.58 -87.70 21.97
C ILE A 351 -98.06 -88.53 23.14
N ALA A 352 -97.48 -89.68 22.81
CA ALA A 352 -96.92 -90.60 23.78
C ALA A 352 -95.53 -91.09 23.33
N PHE A 353 -94.66 -91.34 24.30
CA PHE A 353 -93.46 -92.12 24.06
C PHE A 353 -93.84 -93.60 24.02
N ILE A 354 -93.41 -94.30 22.98
CA ILE A 354 -93.59 -95.75 22.87
C ILE A 354 -92.28 -96.43 23.25
N ASN A 355 -92.35 -97.46 24.10
CA ASN A 355 -91.21 -98.34 24.35
C ASN A 355 -91.14 -99.37 23.20
N PRO A 356 -90.06 -99.37 22.40
CA PRO A 356 -89.97 -100.22 21.21
C PRO A 356 -89.80 -101.71 21.50
N GLU A 357 -89.43 -102.12 22.72
CA GLU A 357 -89.20 -103.53 23.07
C GLU A 357 -90.49 -104.27 23.45
N ASN A 358 -91.47 -103.58 24.04
CA ASN A 358 -92.70 -104.19 24.56
C ASN A 358 -93.99 -103.51 24.10
N GLY A 359 -93.91 -102.39 23.37
CA GLY A 359 -95.06 -101.71 22.78
C GLY A 359 -95.88 -100.84 23.76
N ASN A 360 -95.47 -100.73 25.03
CA ASN A 360 -96.19 -99.89 25.98
C ASN A 360 -96.01 -98.40 25.65
N THR A 361 -97.09 -97.62 25.78
CA THR A 361 -97.08 -96.17 25.53
C THR A 361 -97.24 -95.38 26.82
N THR A 362 -96.37 -94.38 27.02
CA THR A 362 -96.43 -93.43 28.14
C THR A 362 -96.75 -92.04 27.58
N PRO A 363 -97.90 -91.44 27.91
CA PRO A 363 -98.25 -90.12 27.41
C PRO A 363 -97.23 -89.07 27.88
N ALA A 364 -96.70 -88.28 26.94
CA ALA A 364 -95.79 -87.18 27.26
C ALA A 364 -96.58 -85.92 27.63
N LEU A 365 -97.65 -85.68 26.87
CA LEU A 365 -98.59 -84.59 27.04
C LEU A 365 -99.98 -85.10 26.65
N VAL A 366 -100.99 -84.89 27.49
CA VAL A 366 -102.37 -85.27 27.15
C VAL A 366 -103.21 -84.01 27.00
N THR A 367 -103.58 -83.69 25.78
CA THR A 367 -104.58 -82.65 25.49
C THR A 367 -105.95 -83.30 25.39
N GLN A 368 -106.82 -83.05 26.37
CA GLN A 368 -108.19 -83.58 26.38
C GLN A 368 -109.18 -82.47 26.75
N GLY A 369 -110.26 -82.33 26.00
CA GLY A 369 -111.29 -81.29 26.27
C GLY A 369 -110.75 -79.85 26.19
N GLY A 370 -109.75 -79.59 25.35
CA GLY A 370 -109.11 -78.28 25.21
C GLY A 370 -108.14 -77.90 26.33
N GLN A 371 -107.89 -78.80 27.30
CA GLN A 371 -106.94 -78.61 28.39
C GLN A 371 -105.75 -79.55 28.23
N THR A 372 -104.59 -79.08 28.67
CA THR A 372 -103.36 -79.86 28.66
C THR A 372 -103.09 -80.40 30.05
N PHE A 373 -103.04 -81.72 30.18
CA PHE A 373 -102.71 -82.43 31.39
C PHE A 373 -101.24 -82.85 31.36
N ILE A 374 -100.52 -82.47 32.40
CA ILE A 374 -99.14 -82.87 32.65
C ILE A 374 -99.09 -83.43 34.07
N ASN A 375 -98.61 -84.65 34.22
CA ASN A 375 -98.60 -85.33 35.52
C ASN A 375 -97.59 -84.70 36.49
N GLU A 376 -96.41 -84.32 35.98
CA GLU A 376 -95.39 -83.60 36.73
C GLU A 376 -94.59 -82.70 35.76
N ALA A 377 -94.33 -81.45 36.15
CA ALA A 377 -93.59 -80.48 35.33
C ALA A 377 -92.65 -79.63 36.18
N LEU A 378 -91.39 -79.52 35.77
CA LEU A 378 -90.47 -78.49 36.25
C LEU A 378 -90.53 -77.29 35.30
N ILE A 379 -91.18 -76.21 35.71
CA ILE A 379 -91.34 -75.00 34.88
C ILE A 379 -90.36 -73.93 35.34
N LYS A 380 -89.43 -73.53 34.46
CA LYS A 380 -88.44 -72.48 34.79
C LYS A 380 -89.07 -71.09 34.92
N THR A 381 -90.02 -70.76 34.04
CA THR A 381 -90.78 -69.51 34.07
C THR A 381 -92.21 -69.78 33.63
N LEU A 382 -93.20 -69.38 34.44
CA LEU A 382 -94.63 -69.48 34.09
C LEU A 382 -95.20 -68.07 33.88
N ILE A 383 -95.74 -67.81 32.69
CA ILE A 383 -96.50 -66.59 32.37
C ILE A 383 -97.94 -67.02 32.10
N ALA A 384 -98.85 -66.70 33.01
CA ALA A 384 -100.26 -67.07 32.88
C ALA A 384 -101.16 -65.90 33.31
N PRO A 385 -102.20 -65.56 32.52
CA PRO A 385 -103.13 -64.47 32.87
C PRO A 385 -103.98 -64.82 34.09
N THR A 386 -104.25 -66.12 34.30
CA THR A 386 -104.87 -66.62 35.53
C THR A 386 -104.19 -67.90 35.99
N ILE A 387 -104.05 -68.06 37.30
CA ILE A 387 -103.57 -69.29 37.93
C ILE A 387 -104.54 -69.62 39.05
N THR A 388 -105.18 -70.78 39.01
CA THR A 388 -106.14 -71.20 40.04
C THR A 388 -105.78 -72.61 40.50
N SER A 389 -105.56 -72.78 41.81
CA SER A 389 -105.37 -74.10 42.41
C SER A 389 -106.69 -74.89 42.43
N GLY A 390 -106.63 -76.22 42.40
CA GLY A 390 -107.82 -77.06 42.59
C GLY A 390 -108.53 -76.82 43.94
N GLY A 391 -109.86 -77.07 43.98
CA GLY A 391 -110.73 -76.86 45.15
C GLY A 391 -111.75 -75.71 44.95
N SER A 392 -112.86 -75.73 45.70
CA SER A 392 -113.92 -74.71 45.62
C SER A 392 -114.33 -74.24 47.03
N PRO A 393 -113.96 -73.01 47.46
CA PRO A 393 -113.18 -72.00 46.74
C PRO A 393 -111.70 -72.39 46.61
N PRO A 394 -110.99 -71.93 45.57
CA PRO A 394 -109.56 -72.19 45.42
C PRO A 394 -108.76 -71.62 46.59
N VAL A 395 -107.71 -72.33 46.98
CA VAL A 395 -106.78 -71.92 48.04
C VAL A 395 -105.86 -70.80 47.53
N PHE A 396 -105.47 -70.87 46.26
CA PHE A 396 -104.70 -69.84 45.57
C PHE A 396 -105.39 -69.51 44.24
N SER A 397 -105.63 -68.23 43.96
CA SER A 397 -106.04 -67.74 42.66
C SER A 397 -105.41 -66.40 42.34
N LEU A 398 -104.75 -66.30 41.19
CA LEU A 398 -104.44 -65.03 40.53
C LEU A 398 -105.43 -64.88 39.38
N THR A 399 -106.27 -63.86 39.41
CA THR A 399 -107.23 -63.55 38.33
C THR A 399 -106.64 -62.51 37.37
N SER A 400 -107.19 -62.44 36.16
CA SER A 400 -106.61 -61.66 35.05
C SER A 400 -106.73 -60.15 35.24
N ASP A 401 -107.60 -59.71 36.14
CA ASP A 401 -107.68 -58.34 36.65
C ASP A 401 -106.59 -58.02 37.68
N GLY A 402 -105.67 -58.95 37.95
CA GLY A 402 -104.54 -58.78 38.86
C GLY A 402 -104.86 -59.09 40.32
N LYS A 403 -106.09 -59.55 40.65
CA LYS A 403 -106.43 -59.89 42.03
C LYS A 403 -105.78 -61.22 42.43
N LEU A 404 -104.87 -61.13 43.39
CA LEU A 404 -104.31 -62.28 44.08
C LEU A 404 -105.16 -62.63 45.31
N THR A 405 -105.65 -63.86 45.37
CA THR A 405 -106.28 -64.45 46.56
C THR A 405 -105.46 -65.66 46.98
N ALA A 406 -104.98 -65.67 48.22
CA ALA A 406 -104.27 -66.82 48.77
C ALA A 406 -104.71 -67.04 50.22
N LYS A 407 -105.17 -68.26 50.54
CA LYS A 407 -105.54 -68.67 51.89
C LYS A 407 -104.33 -69.33 52.55
N ASN A 408 -104.00 -68.92 53.77
CA ASN A 408 -102.83 -69.39 54.53
C ASN A 408 -101.49 -69.16 53.80
N ALA A 409 -101.34 -68.05 53.10
CA ALA A 409 -100.07 -67.69 52.48
C ALA A 409 -99.07 -67.19 53.53
N ASP A 410 -97.83 -67.70 53.46
CA ASP A 410 -96.67 -67.09 54.11
C ASP A 410 -95.95 -66.23 53.06
N ILE A 411 -95.87 -64.92 53.31
CA ILE A 411 -95.27 -63.95 52.38
C ILE A 411 -94.05 -63.36 53.06
N SER A 412 -92.87 -63.65 52.53
CA SER A 412 -91.60 -63.05 52.95
C SER A 412 -91.16 -61.97 51.97
N GLY A 413 -90.75 -60.81 52.48
CA GLY A 413 -90.31 -59.65 51.68
C GLY A 413 -91.14 -58.39 51.90
N SER A 414 -90.89 -57.36 51.08
CA SER A 414 -91.60 -56.08 51.16
C SER A 414 -92.92 -56.12 50.42
N VAL A 415 -94.02 -55.78 51.08
CA VAL A 415 -95.33 -55.57 50.46
C VAL A 415 -95.60 -54.07 50.38
N ASN A 416 -95.67 -53.52 49.17
CA ASN A 416 -96.07 -52.12 48.93
C ASN A 416 -97.49 -52.08 48.37
N ALA A 417 -98.41 -51.44 49.10
CA ALA A 417 -99.79 -51.25 48.67
C ALA A 417 -100.09 -49.76 48.56
N ASN A 418 -100.56 -49.30 47.39
CA ASN A 418 -100.84 -47.88 47.16
C ASN A 418 -102.19 -47.44 47.73
N ALA A 419 -103.12 -48.37 47.94
CA ALA A 419 -104.39 -48.17 48.64
C ALA A 419 -104.99 -49.54 49.02
N GLY A 420 -105.72 -49.61 50.13
CA GLY A 420 -106.39 -50.83 50.60
C GLY A 420 -106.78 -50.76 52.06
N THR A 421 -107.68 -51.66 52.48
CA THR A 421 -108.21 -51.70 53.85
C THR A 421 -107.76 -52.98 54.53
N LEU A 422 -106.89 -52.86 55.53
CA LEU A 422 -106.54 -53.98 56.39
C LEU A 422 -107.63 -54.14 57.45
N VAL A 423 -108.55 -55.08 57.25
CA VAL A 423 -109.74 -55.21 58.10
C VAL A 423 -109.37 -55.70 59.50
N THR A 424 -108.39 -56.61 59.59
CA THR A 424 -107.84 -57.07 60.87
C THR A 424 -106.36 -57.41 60.69
N GLY A 425 -105.50 -56.69 61.40
CA GLY A 425 -104.07 -56.99 61.44
C GLY A 425 -103.37 -56.15 62.49
N SER A 426 -102.49 -56.77 63.25
CA SER A 426 -101.63 -56.11 64.23
C SER A 426 -100.25 -55.95 63.62
N PHE A 427 -99.79 -54.71 63.46
CA PHE A 427 -98.40 -54.43 63.14
C PHE A 427 -97.62 -54.31 64.45
N LYS A 428 -96.59 -55.15 64.64
CA LYS A 428 -95.56 -54.94 65.66
C LYS A 428 -94.30 -54.38 64.98
N PRO A 429 -94.17 -53.05 64.80
CA PRO A 429 -92.93 -52.47 64.30
C PRO A 429 -91.84 -52.54 65.38
N SER A 430 -90.59 -52.73 64.96
CA SER A 430 -89.42 -52.72 65.84
C SER A 430 -88.40 -51.69 65.33
N GLY A 431 -88.39 -50.49 65.91
CA GLY A 431 -87.35 -49.48 65.64
C GLY A 431 -87.72 -48.06 66.10
N LEU A 432 -86.87 -47.46 66.95
CA LEU A 432 -87.05 -46.20 67.69
C LEU A 432 -87.13 -44.92 66.81
N PHE A 433 -87.98 -43.96 67.20
CA PHE A 433 -87.96 -42.55 66.74
C PHE A 433 -87.27 -41.64 67.77
N PRO A 434 -86.47 -40.61 67.37
CA PRO A 434 -86.03 -39.52 68.24
C PRO A 434 -86.86 -38.21 68.10
N PRO A 435 -86.76 -37.25 69.04
CA PRO A 435 -87.69 -36.12 69.19
C PRO A 435 -87.11 -34.72 68.80
N ALA A 436 -87.96 -33.81 68.30
CA ALA A 436 -88.11 -32.37 68.68
C ALA A 436 -88.57 -31.41 67.55
N LEU A 437 -89.55 -30.56 67.92
CA LEU A 437 -89.87 -29.18 67.51
C LEU A 437 -90.39 -28.82 66.10
N GLN A 438 -91.69 -28.45 66.11
CA GLN A 438 -92.33 -27.32 65.40
C GLN A 438 -91.58 -26.70 64.20
N LYS A 439 -92.07 -26.99 63.00
CA LYS A 439 -92.93 -26.07 62.23
C LYS A 439 -93.82 -26.83 61.26
#